data_AF-A0A920R1A6-F1
#
_entry.id   AF-A0A920R1A6-F1
#
_cell.length_a   1.000
_cell.length_b   1.000
_cell.length_c   1.000
_cell.angle_alpha   90.00
_cell.angle_beta   90.00
_cell.angle_gamma   90.00
#
_symmetry.space_group_name_H-M   'P 1'
#
loop_
_entity.id
_entity.type
_entity.pdbx_description
1 polymer ?
#
loop_
_entity_poly.entity_id
_entity_poly.type
_entity_poly.pdbx_seq_one_letter_code
_entity_poly.pdbx_strand_id
1 'polypeptide(L)'
;MNAFNHLLCCVDCSSTREPSVIDLYCEVCGGLFKVEYLDAPNGITPRLPIDDPALSNSLGEGDTPVVLLEKTGELLGLKSLWAKFEFMAPTGSFKDRGSAVLTTIGRDLGVTEFIEDSSGNAGASLSAYAAAAGMKAHVFAPSSAAAGKLDQIQIFGASLHKIDGPRQASTDAAEEFVRERKLCYLSHNLSPYFSEGMKAASYEIVDVLGDDIDHMCCR
;
A
#
# COMPACT_ATOMS: atom_id res chain seq x y z
N MET A 1 -18.37 17.39 4.77
CA MET A 1 -17.64 16.25 5.36
C MET A 1 -18.18 15.03 4.66
N ASN A 2 -17.40 14.42 3.77
CA ASN A 2 -17.78 13.12 3.22
C ASN A 2 -17.76 12.13 4.39
N ALA A 3 -18.87 11.44 4.60
CA ALA A 3 -18.94 10.38 5.58
C ALA A 3 -18.31 9.14 4.94
N PHE A 4 -17.19 8.70 5.48
CA PHE A 4 -16.52 7.48 5.03
C PHE A 4 -17.46 6.27 5.15
N ASN A 5 -17.41 5.37 4.17
CA ASN A 5 -18.16 4.11 4.15
C ASN A 5 -17.62 3.02 5.10
N HIS A 6 -16.66 3.36 5.97
CA HIS A 6 -15.95 2.42 6.81
C HIS A 6 -15.51 3.03 8.14
N LEU A 7 -15.22 2.15 9.10
CA LEU A 7 -14.55 2.45 10.36
C LEU A 7 -13.20 1.73 10.41
N LEU A 8 -12.37 2.11 11.38
CA LEU A 8 -11.21 1.31 11.77
C LEU A 8 -11.57 0.47 12.99
N CYS A 9 -11.26 -0.82 12.94
CA CYS A 9 -11.56 -1.80 13.98
C CYS A 9 -10.27 -2.47 14.46
N CYS A 10 -9.99 -2.44 15.76
CA CYS A 10 -8.78 -3.03 16.30
C CYS A 10 -8.81 -4.56 16.14
N VAL A 11 -7.74 -5.13 15.59
CA VAL A 11 -7.66 -6.58 15.33
C VAL A 11 -7.69 -7.39 16.63
N ASP A 12 -7.15 -6.85 17.73
CA ASP A 12 -7.00 -7.58 18.98
C ASP A 12 -8.18 -7.44 19.93
N CYS A 13 -8.71 -6.22 20.11
CA CYS A 13 -9.77 -5.94 21.10
C CYS A 13 -11.11 -5.51 20.49
N SER A 14 -11.20 -5.40 19.16
CA SER A 14 -12.42 -5.01 18.43
C SER A 14 -12.96 -3.61 18.78
N SER A 15 -12.19 -2.76 19.45
CA SER A 15 -12.56 -1.35 19.60
C SER A 15 -12.60 -0.68 18.23
N THR A 16 -13.59 0.18 18.02
CA THR A 16 -13.78 0.89 16.75
C THR A 16 -13.47 2.37 16.91
N ARG A 17 -13.15 3.00 15.79
CA ARG A 17 -12.92 4.45 15.71
C ARG A 17 -13.21 4.98 14.31
N GLU A 18 -13.29 6.30 14.22
CA GLU A 18 -13.34 7.01 12.95
C GLU A 18 -12.04 6.81 12.14
N PRO A 19 -12.14 6.86 10.79
CA PRO A 19 -11.00 6.82 9.87
C PRO A 19 -9.86 7.76 10.26
N SER A 20 -8.64 7.23 10.24
CA SER A 20 -7.42 7.98 10.57
C SER A 20 -6.21 7.35 9.89
N VAL A 21 -5.31 8.20 9.39
CA VAL A 21 -3.99 7.80 8.86
C VAL A 21 -2.85 8.19 9.81
N ILE A 22 -3.15 8.91 10.89
CA ILE A 22 -2.17 9.36 11.88
C ILE A 22 -2.14 8.46 13.12
N ASP A 23 -3.29 7.89 13.49
CA ASP A 23 -3.43 7.10 14.70
C ASP A 23 -3.46 5.60 14.36
N LEU A 24 -2.26 5.06 14.17
CA LEU A 24 -2.06 3.71 13.64
C LEU A 24 -2.22 2.60 14.69
N TYR A 25 -2.27 2.97 15.97
CA TYR A 25 -2.37 2.04 17.09
C TYR A 25 -3.61 2.27 17.93
N CYS A 26 -4.19 1.17 18.41
CA CYS A 26 -5.35 1.19 19.28
C CYS A 26 -5.02 1.80 20.64
N GLU A 27 -5.78 2.82 21.05
CA GLU A 27 -5.60 3.51 22.35
C GLU A 27 -5.89 2.60 23.55
N VAL A 28 -6.63 1.51 23.36
CA VAL A 28 -7.03 0.58 24.44
C VAL A 28 -5.97 -0.48 24.69
N CYS A 29 -5.39 -1.08 23.65
CA CYS A 29 -4.49 -2.23 23.78
C CYS A 29 -3.16 -2.11 23.01
N GLY A 30 -2.96 -1.05 22.22
CA GLY A 30 -1.79 -0.89 21.36
C GLY A 30 -1.78 -1.75 20.10
N GLY A 31 -2.85 -2.50 19.82
CA GLY A 31 -2.99 -3.32 18.62
C GLY A 31 -3.17 -2.52 17.33
N LEU A 32 -2.99 -3.18 16.18
CA LEU A 32 -3.23 -2.56 14.87
C LEU A 32 -4.71 -2.58 14.48
N PHE A 33 -5.05 -1.73 13.53
CA PHE A 33 -6.40 -1.64 12.97
C PHE A 33 -6.53 -2.45 11.67
N LYS A 34 -7.78 -2.83 11.36
CA LYS A 34 -8.26 -3.24 10.04
C LYS A 34 -9.39 -2.30 9.61
N VAL A 35 -9.67 -2.24 8.31
CA VAL A 35 -10.86 -1.54 7.80
C VAL A 35 -12.10 -2.41 8.02
N GLU A 36 -13.15 -1.82 8.58
CA GLU A 36 -14.47 -2.43 8.73
C GLU A 36 -15.50 -1.63 7.93
N TYR A 37 -15.97 -2.22 6.83
CA TYR A 37 -16.96 -1.61 5.94
C TYR A 37 -18.36 -1.58 6.56
N LEU A 38 -19.06 -0.46 6.42
CA LEU A 38 -20.42 -0.27 6.90
C LEU A 38 -21.47 -0.84 5.93
N ASP A 39 -21.11 -0.99 4.66
CA ASP A 39 -21.95 -1.54 3.61
C ASP A 39 -21.76 -3.06 3.44
N ALA A 40 -22.78 -3.70 2.87
CA ALA A 40 -22.69 -5.12 2.52
C ALA A 40 -21.76 -5.33 1.32
N PRO A 41 -21.04 -6.46 1.22
CA PRO A 41 -20.28 -6.82 0.02
C PRO A 41 -21.19 -6.83 -1.22
N ASN A 42 -20.69 -6.30 -2.34
CA ASN A 42 -21.40 -6.32 -3.62
C ASN A 42 -20.72 -7.29 -4.60
N GLY A 43 -21.03 -8.58 -4.47
CA GLY A 43 -20.48 -9.63 -5.33
C GLY A 43 -18.96 -9.76 -5.21
N ILE A 44 -18.29 -9.85 -6.36
CA ILE A 44 -16.83 -10.08 -6.47
C ILE A 44 -16.03 -8.80 -6.72
N THR A 45 -16.66 -7.62 -6.72
CA THR A 45 -15.90 -6.37 -6.85
C THR A 45 -15.15 -6.08 -5.54
N PRO A 46 -13.84 -5.77 -5.59
CA PRO A 46 -13.10 -5.40 -4.39
C PRO A 46 -13.70 -4.13 -3.79
N ARG A 47 -14.20 -4.22 -2.54
CA ARG A 47 -14.52 -3.01 -1.76
C ARG A 47 -13.22 -2.29 -1.44
N LEU A 48 -13.16 -0.99 -1.69
CA LEU A 48 -12.06 -0.13 -1.28
C LEU A 48 -12.61 0.94 -0.33
N PRO A 49 -11.80 1.44 0.62
CA PRO A 49 -12.21 2.43 1.61
C PRO A 49 -12.34 3.85 1.00
N ILE A 50 -12.67 3.95 -0.28
CA ILE A 50 -12.76 5.19 -1.07
C ILE A 50 -14.23 5.41 -1.41
N ASP A 51 -14.81 6.51 -0.91
CA ASP A 51 -16.25 6.78 -1.06
C ASP A 51 -16.64 7.13 -2.51
N ASP A 52 -15.81 7.93 -3.18
CA ASP A 52 -16.00 8.31 -4.58
C ASP A 52 -14.82 7.79 -5.41
N PRO A 53 -14.99 6.67 -6.15
CA PRO A 53 -13.95 6.14 -7.02
C PRO A 53 -13.42 7.13 -8.06
N ALA A 54 -14.22 8.12 -8.46
CA ALA A 54 -13.78 9.16 -9.41
C ALA A 54 -12.73 10.11 -8.81
N LEU A 55 -12.62 10.15 -7.48
CA LEU A 55 -11.59 10.91 -6.77
C LEU A 55 -10.36 10.06 -6.43
N SER A 56 -10.32 8.77 -6.78
CA SER A 56 -9.17 7.91 -6.50
C SER A 56 -7.89 8.48 -7.11
N ASN A 57 -6.82 8.53 -6.31
CA ASN A 57 -5.49 8.85 -6.79
C ASN A 57 -4.87 7.61 -7.46
N SER A 58 -5.22 7.42 -8.74
CA SER A 58 -4.75 6.28 -9.54
C SER A 58 -3.74 6.72 -10.60
N LEU A 59 -2.74 5.87 -10.83
CA LEU A 59 -1.82 5.95 -11.97
C LEU A 59 -2.10 4.84 -13.00
N GLY A 60 -3.24 4.15 -12.87
CA GLY A 60 -3.61 2.99 -13.69
C GLY A 60 -3.09 1.66 -13.13
N GLU A 61 -2.81 1.58 -11.84
CA GLU A 61 -2.53 0.32 -11.16
C GLU A 61 -3.73 -0.61 -11.12
N GLY A 62 -3.46 -1.91 -11.10
CA GLY A 62 -4.48 -2.93 -11.24
C GLY A 62 -4.51 -3.52 -12.64
N ASP A 63 -5.45 -4.45 -12.85
CA ASP A 63 -5.67 -5.14 -14.13
C ASP A 63 -4.39 -5.71 -14.76
N THR A 64 -3.46 -6.16 -13.91
CA THR A 64 -2.18 -6.70 -14.38
C THR A 64 -2.39 -8.10 -14.95
N PRO A 65 -1.57 -8.56 -15.93
CA PRO A 65 -1.81 -9.85 -16.56
C PRO A 65 -1.77 -11.06 -15.60
N VAL A 66 -2.70 -11.99 -15.79
CA VAL A 66 -2.66 -13.34 -15.22
C VAL A 66 -2.25 -14.30 -16.34
N VAL A 67 -1.03 -14.83 -16.26
CA VAL A 67 -0.37 -15.51 -17.38
C VAL A 67 -0.18 -16.99 -17.07
N LEU A 68 -0.66 -17.86 -17.97
CA LEU A 68 -0.39 -19.30 -17.90
C LEU A 68 1.07 -19.58 -18.27
N LEU A 69 1.78 -20.27 -17.39
CA LEU A 69 3.17 -20.68 -17.55
C LEU A 69 3.27 -22.16 -17.92
N GLU A 70 2.72 -22.55 -19.07
CA GLU A 70 2.57 -23.95 -19.50
C GLU A 70 3.86 -24.77 -19.32
N LYS A 71 4.96 -24.35 -19.96
CA LYS A 71 6.24 -25.07 -19.93
C LYS A 71 6.84 -25.19 -18.53
N THR A 72 6.66 -24.18 -17.69
CA THR A 72 7.16 -24.20 -16.31
C THR A 72 6.27 -25.11 -15.45
N GLY A 73 4.96 -25.08 -15.66
CA GLY A 73 4.02 -26.01 -15.03
C GLY A 73 4.36 -27.47 -15.35
N GLU A 74 4.57 -27.79 -16.64
CA GLU A 74 4.99 -29.11 -17.11
C GLU A 74 6.28 -29.59 -16.45
N LEU A 75 7.31 -28.73 -16.41
CA LEU A 75 8.60 -29.03 -15.79
C LEU A 75 8.47 -29.36 -14.29
N LEU A 76 7.54 -28.71 -13.60
CA LEU A 76 7.26 -28.91 -12.17
C LEU A 76 6.26 -30.03 -11.90
N GLY A 77 5.72 -30.68 -12.93
CA GLY A 77 4.68 -31.70 -12.78
C GLY A 77 3.32 -31.14 -12.32
N LEU A 78 3.06 -29.85 -12.56
CA LEU A 78 1.81 -29.18 -12.21
C LEU A 78 0.85 -29.19 -13.39
N LYS A 79 -0.44 -29.46 -13.13
CA LYS A 79 -1.50 -29.43 -14.15
C LYS A 79 -1.65 -28.05 -14.79
N SER A 80 -1.56 -26.99 -13.99
CA SER A 80 -1.50 -25.61 -14.46
C SER A 80 -0.68 -24.77 -13.48
N LEU A 81 0.04 -23.80 -14.00
CA LEU A 81 0.81 -22.83 -13.21
C LEU A 81 0.55 -21.45 -13.80
N TRP A 82 0.05 -20.54 -12.98
CA TRP A 82 -0.26 -19.17 -13.39
C TRP A 82 0.60 -18.18 -12.63
N ALA A 83 0.87 -17.02 -13.25
CA ALA A 83 1.58 -15.93 -12.62
C ALA A 83 0.84 -14.60 -12.78
N LYS A 84 0.71 -13.86 -11.69
CA LYS A 84 0.19 -12.49 -11.66
C LYS A 84 1.35 -11.52 -11.86
N PHE A 85 1.40 -10.84 -13.01
CA PHE A 85 2.53 -9.99 -13.42
C PHE A 85 2.44 -8.57 -12.85
N GLU A 86 2.56 -8.46 -11.53
CA GLU A 86 2.50 -7.17 -10.81
C GLU A 86 3.68 -6.23 -11.10
N PHE A 87 4.75 -6.70 -11.75
CA PHE A 87 5.84 -5.84 -12.21
C PHE A 87 5.42 -4.93 -13.37
N MET A 88 4.23 -5.12 -13.93
CA MET A 88 3.67 -4.25 -14.98
C MET A 88 2.86 -3.08 -14.41
N ALA A 89 2.75 -2.96 -13.08
CA ALA A 89 2.17 -1.79 -12.44
C ALA A 89 3.01 -0.51 -12.70
N PRO A 90 2.44 0.70 -12.53
CA PRO A 90 3.08 1.97 -12.93
C PRO A 90 4.52 2.18 -12.45
N THR A 91 4.85 1.77 -11.23
CA THR A 91 6.21 1.89 -10.66
C THR A 91 7.02 0.60 -10.77
N GLY A 92 6.47 -0.43 -11.40
CA GLY A 92 7.08 -1.74 -11.54
C GLY A 92 6.87 -2.65 -10.33
N SER A 93 5.89 -2.36 -9.47
CA SER A 93 5.64 -3.14 -8.26
C SER A 93 4.17 -3.20 -7.88
N PHE A 94 3.77 -4.35 -7.32
CA PHE A 94 2.47 -4.54 -6.66
C PHE A 94 2.10 -3.50 -5.59
N LYS A 95 3.10 -2.80 -5.03
CA LYS A 95 2.92 -1.80 -3.96
C LYS A 95 2.04 -0.63 -4.41
N ASP A 96 1.94 -0.42 -5.71
CA ASP A 96 1.12 0.62 -6.34
C ASP A 96 -0.34 0.56 -5.90
N ARG A 97 -0.90 -0.66 -5.76
CA ARG A 97 -2.29 -0.84 -5.30
C ARG A 97 -2.52 -0.26 -3.91
N GLY A 98 -1.61 -0.56 -2.99
CA GLY A 98 -1.68 -0.04 -1.63
C GLY A 98 -1.40 1.45 -1.56
N SER A 99 -0.44 1.95 -2.34
CA SER A 99 -0.10 3.38 -2.40
C SER A 99 -1.25 4.22 -2.95
N ALA A 100 -1.96 3.75 -3.98
CA ALA A 100 -3.13 4.42 -4.54
C ALA A 100 -4.19 4.66 -3.47
N VAL A 101 -4.58 3.60 -2.74
CA VAL A 101 -5.56 3.71 -1.65
C VAL A 101 -5.03 4.59 -0.53
N LEU A 102 -3.84 4.30 -0.01
CA LEU A 102 -3.29 5.00 1.14
C LEU A 102 -3.13 6.52 0.90
N THR A 103 -2.65 6.92 -0.29
CA THR A 103 -2.51 8.35 -0.63
C THR A 103 -3.85 9.00 -0.93
N THR A 104 -4.83 8.29 -1.49
CA THR A 104 -6.22 8.78 -1.62
C THR A 104 -6.80 9.12 -0.26
N ILE A 105 -6.75 8.18 0.70
CA ILE A 105 -7.28 8.40 2.05
C ILE A 105 -6.49 9.48 2.78
N GLY A 106 -5.15 9.48 2.66
CA GLY A 106 -4.32 10.53 3.23
C GLY A 106 -4.73 11.92 2.74
N ARG A 107 -4.87 12.10 1.43
CA ARG A 107 -5.32 13.35 0.81
C ARG A 107 -6.72 13.74 1.29
N ASP A 108 -7.66 12.80 1.34
CA ASP A 108 -9.04 13.06 1.76
C ASP A 108 -9.15 13.45 3.24
N LEU A 109 -8.21 12.96 4.07
CA LEU A 109 -8.01 13.38 5.46
C LEU A 109 -7.16 14.65 5.60
N GLY A 110 -6.82 15.33 4.50
CA GLY A 110 -6.12 16.61 4.49
C GLY A 110 -4.60 16.53 4.63
N VAL A 111 -4.00 15.34 4.48
CA VAL A 111 -2.55 15.19 4.47
C VAL A 111 -2.00 15.81 3.19
N THR A 112 -1.09 16.76 3.34
CA THR A 112 -0.39 17.45 2.24
C THR A 112 1.11 17.12 2.20
N GLU A 113 1.65 16.63 3.32
CA GLU A 113 3.04 16.25 3.48
C GLU A 113 3.14 15.08 4.46
N PHE A 114 3.94 14.06 4.13
CA PHE A 114 4.05 12.85 4.93
C PHE A 114 5.46 12.23 4.90
N ILE A 115 5.67 11.29 5.81
CA ILE A 115 6.91 10.54 6.01
C ILE A 115 6.66 9.06 5.71
N GLU A 116 7.67 8.38 5.16
CA GLU A 116 7.74 6.94 4.93
C GLU A 116 9.21 6.47 5.12
N ASP A 117 9.44 5.26 5.64
CA ASP A 117 10.76 4.73 6.00
C ASP A 117 11.20 3.51 5.14
N SER A 118 10.75 3.47 3.89
CA SER A 118 11.07 2.38 2.97
C SER A 118 12.10 2.78 1.92
N SER A 119 13.19 2.02 1.87
CA SER A 119 14.17 2.03 0.79
C SER A 119 13.82 1.11 -0.39
N GLY A 120 12.65 0.46 -0.31
CA GLY A 120 12.20 -0.54 -1.26
C GLY A 120 11.16 -0.02 -2.25
N ASN A 121 10.39 -0.95 -2.81
CA ASN A 121 9.35 -0.63 -3.77
C ASN A 121 8.23 0.22 -3.16
N ALA A 122 7.98 0.12 -1.85
CA ALA A 122 6.97 0.93 -1.19
C ALA A 122 7.36 2.41 -1.15
N GLY A 123 8.64 2.74 -0.88
CA GLY A 123 9.12 4.12 -0.92
C GLY A 123 9.02 4.72 -2.32
N ALA A 124 9.44 3.98 -3.34
CA ALA A 124 9.32 4.40 -4.74
C ALA A 124 7.85 4.58 -5.16
N SER A 125 7.00 3.61 -4.83
CA SER A 125 5.57 3.67 -5.10
C SER A 125 4.92 4.88 -4.43
N LEU A 126 5.04 5.03 -3.10
CA LEU A 126 4.48 6.16 -2.38
C LEU A 126 5.00 7.51 -2.88
N SER A 127 6.25 7.58 -3.36
CA SER A 127 6.79 8.80 -3.99
C SER A 127 6.06 9.17 -5.28
N ALA A 128 5.79 8.18 -6.16
CA ALA A 128 5.03 8.40 -7.39
C ALA A 128 3.59 8.85 -7.11
N TYR A 129 2.91 8.17 -6.20
CA TYR A 129 1.53 8.49 -5.84
C TYR A 129 1.40 9.80 -5.06
N ALA A 130 2.41 10.16 -4.26
CA ALA A 130 2.47 11.48 -3.64
C ALA A 130 2.55 12.58 -4.69
N ALA A 131 3.43 12.44 -5.68
CA ALA A 131 3.55 13.39 -6.78
C ALA A 131 2.23 13.53 -7.55
N ALA A 132 1.55 12.40 -7.84
CA ALA A 132 0.25 12.39 -8.50
C ALA A 132 -0.85 13.10 -7.68
N ALA A 133 -0.84 12.92 -6.35
CA ALA A 133 -1.78 13.56 -5.43
C ALA A 133 -1.44 15.02 -5.08
N GLY A 134 -0.30 15.54 -5.54
CA GLY A 134 0.20 16.86 -5.13
C GLY A 134 0.65 16.91 -3.65
N MET A 135 1.01 15.77 -3.06
CA MET A 135 1.52 15.65 -1.70
C MET A 135 3.05 15.65 -1.70
N LYS A 136 3.66 16.15 -0.63
CA LYS A 136 5.11 16.08 -0.43
C LYS A 136 5.50 14.84 0.38
N ALA A 137 6.30 13.96 -0.21
CA ALA A 137 6.82 12.77 0.46
C ALA A 137 8.24 12.99 0.99
N HIS A 138 8.47 12.60 2.25
CA HIS A 138 9.77 12.45 2.87
C HIS A 138 10.07 10.96 3.03
N VAL A 139 11.09 10.46 2.32
CA VAL A 139 11.43 9.03 2.34
C VAL A 139 12.76 8.82 3.05
N PHE A 140 12.76 8.05 4.13
CA PHE A 140 13.95 7.68 4.88
C PHE A 140 14.40 6.29 4.45
N ALA A 141 15.67 6.16 4.05
CA ALA A 141 16.19 4.93 3.48
C ALA A 141 17.66 4.73 3.89
N PRO A 142 18.13 3.48 4.07
CA PRO A 142 19.55 3.24 4.30
C PRO A 142 20.38 3.72 3.12
N SER A 143 21.51 4.38 3.38
CA SER A 143 22.48 4.79 2.35
C SER A 143 23.00 3.61 1.51
N SER A 144 22.94 2.40 2.06
CA SER A 144 23.35 1.14 1.41
C SER A 144 22.29 0.51 0.52
N ALA A 145 21.09 1.10 0.43
CA ALA A 145 20.03 0.57 -0.43
C ALA A 145 20.40 0.63 -1.92
N ALA A 146 19.75 -0.22 -2.72
CA ALA A 146 20.05 -0.33 -4.14
C ALA A 146 19.82 1.01 -4.86
N ALA A 147 20.85 1.50 -5.56
CA ALA A 147 20.85 2.82 -6.20
C ALA A 147 19.62 3.07 -7.06
N GLY A 148 19.24 2.12 -7.92
CA GLY A 148 18.07 2.28 -8.80
C GLY A 148 16.75 2.54 -8.06
N LYS A 149 16.57 2.04 -6.83
CA LYS A 149 15.37 2.32 -6.03
C LYS A 149 15.41 3.71 -5.42
N LEU A 150 16.58 4.14 -4.96
CA LEU A 150 16.80 5.49 -4.46
C LEU A 150 16.62 6.51 -5.57
N ASP A 151 17.14 6.22 -6.76
CA ASP A 151 16.97 7.05 -7.95
C ASP A 151 15.49 7.17 -8.32
N GLN A 152 14.72 6.07 -8.29
CA GLN A 152 13.28 6.11 -8.55
C GLN A 152 12.52 7.00 -7.56
N ILE A 153 12.83 6.90 -6.26
CA ILE A 153 12.26 7.77 -5.21
C ILE A 153 12.55 9.25 -5.52
N GLN A 154 13.79 9.58 -5.88
CA GLN A 154 14.20 10.95 -6.20
C GLN A 154 13.59 11.47 -7.50
N ILE A 155 13.51 10.64 -8.54
CA ILE A 155 12.91 10.99 -9.85
C ILE A 155 11.44 11.36 -9.69
N PHE A 156 10.71 10.67 -8.81
CA PHE A 156 9.33 11.01 -8.49
C PHE A 156 9.20 12.25 -7.60
N GLY A 157 10.30 12.90 -7.22
CA GLY A 157 10.30 14.20 -6.53
C GLY A 157 10.20 14.12 -5.02
N ALA A 158 10.32 12.93 -4.41
CA ALA A 158 10.34 12.80 -2.96
C ALA A 158 11.64 13.35 -2.36
N SER A 159 11.52 13.91 -1.16
CA SER A 159 12.67 14.31 -0.34
C SER A 159 13.30 13.06 0.27
N LEU A 160 14.33 12.53 -0.40
CA LEU A 160 15.06 11.34 0.06
C LEU A 160 16.09 11.69 1.16
N HIS A 161 15.93 11.09 2.32
CA HIS A 161 16.85 11.16 3.47
C HIS A 161 17.64 9.84 3.55
N LYS A 162 18.91 9.88 3.17
CA LYS A 162 19.80 8.71 3.24
C LYS A 162 20.43 8.61 4.62
N ILE A 163 20.18 7.49 5.29
CA ILE A 163 20.59 7.24 6.67
C ILE A 163 21.66 6.15 6.69
N ASP A 164 22.79 6.43 7.32
CA ASP A 164 23.84 5.42 7.48
C ASP A 164 23.46 4.40 8.56
N GLY A 165 23.66 3.12 8.28
CA GLY A 165 23.39 2.03 9.21
C GLY A 165 22.33 1.03 8.74
N PRO A 166 21.79 0.19 9.65
CA PRO A 166 20.77 -0.78 9.33
C PRO A 166 19.42 -0.12 9.05
N ARG A 167 18.47 -0.90 8.51
CA ARG A 167 17.09 -0.44 8.25
C ARG A 167 16.44 0.25 9.46
N GLN A 168 16.65 -0.29 10.66
CA GLN A 168 16.11 0.28 11.89
C GLN A 168 16.54 1.75 12.10
N ALA A 169 17.76 2.12 11.73
CA ALA A 169 18.21 3.51 11.85
C ALA A 169 17.40 4.47 10.96
N SER A 170 16.92 4.00 9.80
CA SER A 170 16.02 4.80 8.95
C SER A 170 14.65 4.98 9.58
N THR A 171 14.12 3.93 10.21
CA THR A 171 12.86 3.99 10.98
C THR A 171 12.99 4.96 12.15
N ASP A 172 14.06 4.85 12.95
CA ASP A 172 14.30 5.71 14.12
C ASP A 172 14.41 7.19 13.70
N ALA A 173 15.12 7.47 12.61
CA ALA A 173 15.25 8.82 12.04
C ALA A 173 13.92 9.35 11.49
N ALA A 174 13.11 8.51 10.85
CA ALA A 174 11.79 8.87 10.37
C ALA A 174 10.86 9.25 11.54
N GLU A 175 10.84 8.45 12.61
CA GLU A 175 10.06 8.73 13.81
C GLU A 175 10.51 10.00 14.54
N GLU A 176 11.81 10.27 14.58
CA GLU A 176 12.33 11.54 15.11
C GLU A 176 11.82 12.72 14.27
N PHE A 177 11.89 12.61 12.94
CA PHE A 177 11.41 13.66 12.04
C PHE A 177 9.90 13.88 12.16
N VAL A 178 9.11 12.81 12.36
CA VAL A 178 7.67 12.89 12.68
C VAL A 178 7.46 13.76 13.93
N ARG A 179 8.18 13.50 15.02
CA ARG A 179 8.04 14.25 16.28
C ARG A 179 8.41 15.71 16.14
N GLU A 180 9.50 16.00 15.42
CA GLU A 180 10.00 17.36 15.23
C GLU A 180 9.10 18.21 14.33
N ARG A 181 8.63 17.63 13.22
CA ARG A 181 7.86 18.35 12.19
C ARG A 181 6.36 18.25 12.38
N LYS A 182 5.89 17.35 13.25
CA LYS A 182 4.47 17.03 13.45
C LYS A 182 3.77 16.61 12.15
N LEU A 183 4.48 15.84 11.33
CA LEU A 183 3.99 15.33 10.05
C LEU A 183 3.37 13.95 10.21
N CYS A 184 2.49 13.59 9.27
CA CYS A 184 1.87 12.27 9.23
C CYS A 184 2.89 11.21 8.82
N TYR A 185 2.93 10.08 9.55
CA TYR A 185 3.67 8.90 9.14
C TYR A 185 2.76 7.98 8.33
N LEU A 186 2.84 8.05 7.01
CA LEU A 186 1.96 7.30 6.10
C LEU A 186 2.52 5.88 5.86
N SER A 187 2.61 5.09 6.92
CA SER A 187 3.32 3.81 6.89
C SER A 187 2.59 2.75 6.05
N HIS A 188 3.26 2.24 5.02
CA HIS A 188 2.77 1.10 4.23
C HIS A 188 2.66 -0.22 5.02
N ASN A 189 3.32 -0.35 6.17
CA ASN A 189 3.31 -1.57 6.97
C ASN A 189 2.26 -1.53 8.09
N LEU A 190 1.99 -0.34 8.64
CA LEU A 190 1.10 -0.18 9.78
C LEU A 190 -0.30 0.28 9.37
N SER A 191 -0.43 1.03 8.26
CA SER A 191 -1.71 1.55 7.84
C SER A 191 -2.62 0.44 7.32
N PRO A 192 -3.88 0.32 7.81
CA PRO A 192 -4.82 -0.66 7.31
C PRO A 192 -5.21 -0.40 5.85
N TYR A 193 -5.11 0.84 5.38
CA TYR A 193 -5.50 1.23 4.03
C TYR A 193 -4.57 0.67 2.96
N PHE A 194 -3.29 0.46 3.28
CA PHE A 194 -2.36 -0.12 2.33
C PHE A 194 -2.75 -1.55 1.95
N SER A 195 -3.14 -2.37 2.95
CA SER A 195 -3.59 -3.74 2.71
C SER A 195 -4.93 -3.80 1.96
N GLU A 196 -5.80 -2.80 2.13
CA GLU A 196 -7.06 -2.72 1.40
C GLU A 196 -6.86 -2.51 -0.11
N GLY A 197 -5.82 -1.80 -0.53
CA GLY A 197 -5.45 -1.76 -1.95
C GLY A 197 -4.86 -3.10 -2.42
N MET A 198 -3.97 -3.68 -1.62
CA MET A 198 -3.29 -4.93 -1.95
C MET A 198 -4.23 -6.11 -2.22
N LYS A 199 -5.34 -6.22 -1.49
CA LYS A 199 -6.29 -7.33 -1.67
C LYS A 199 -6.90 -7.38 -3.07
N ALA A 200 -6.96 -6.25 -3.79
CA ALA A 200 -7.55 -6.17 -5.14
C ALA A 200 -6.90 -7.16 -6.12
N ALA A 201 -5.60 -7.47 -5.94
CA ALA A 201 -4.92 -8.48 -6.75
C ALA A 201 -5.59 -9.86 -6.67
N SER A 202 -6.08 -10.26 -5.50
CA SER A 202 -6.78 -11.55 -5.32
C SER A 202 -8.11 -11.58 -6.05
N TYR A 203 -8.84 -10.46 -6.08
CA TYR A 203 -10.10 -10.35 -6.82
C TYR A 203 -9.86 -10.51 -8.32
N GLU A 204 -8.86 -9.82 -8.87
CA GLU A 204 -8.51 -9.96 -10.29
C GLU A 204 -8.05 -11.38 -10.67
N ILE A 205 -7.41 -12.10 -9.76
CA ILE A 205 -7.04 -13.51 -9.99
C ILE A 205 -8.31 -14.38 -10.07
N VAL A 206 -9.25 -14.20 -9.14
CA VAL A 206 -10.53 -14.92 -9.13
C VAL A 206 -11.40 -14.54 -10.34
N ASP A 207 -11.37 -13.28 -10.79
CA ASP A 207 -12.09 -12.85 -11.99
C ASP A 207 -11.63 -13.59 -13.26
N VAL A 208 -10.34 -13.95 -13.33
CA VAL A 208 -9.76 -14.66 -14.48
C VAL A 208 -9.86 -16.19 -14.35
N LEU A 209 -9.56 -16.74 -13.16
CA LEU A 209 -9.44 -18.18 -12.94
C LEU A 209 -10.68 -18.82 -12.32
N GLY A 210 -11.62 -18.01 -11.82
CA GLY A 210 -12.74 -18.48 -11.01
C GLY A 210 -12.27 -19.14 -9.71
N ASP A 211 -13.04 -20.14 -9.25
CA ASP A 211 -12.75 -20.89 -8.03
C ASP A 211 -11.76 -22.06 -8.26
N ASP A 212 -11.17 -22.20 -9.45
CA ASP A 212 -10.23 -23.28 -9.82
C ASP A 212 -8.79 -22.95 -9.37
N ILE A 213 -8.62 -22.63 -8.09
CA ILE A 213 -7.33 -22.26 -7.48
C ILE A 213 -7.04 -23.20 -6.30
N ASP A 214 -6.14 -24.17 -6.51
CA ASP A 214 -5.72 -25.09 -5.45
C ASP A 214 -4.77 -24.42 -4.44
N HIS A 215 -3.83 -23.60 -4.94
CA HIS A 215 -2.77 -22.98 -4.15
C HIS A 215 -2.39 -21.60 -4.69
N MET A 216 -2.12 -20.65 -3.79
CA MET A 216 -1.55 -19.34 -4.11
C MET A 216 -0.21 -19.17 -3.38
N CYS A 217 0.86 -18.91 -4.13
CA CYS A 217 2.19 -18.68 -3.60
C CYS A 217 2.54 -17.19 -3.70
N CYS A 218 2.65 -16.52 -2.55
CA CYS A 218 3.08 -15.12 -2.45
C CYS A 218 4.44 -15.07 -1.75
N ARG A 219 5.39 -14.26 -2.26
CA ARG A 219 6.72 -14.06 -1.67
C ARG A 219 7.06 -12.58 -1.58
#